data_AF-A0AA42ZNK3-F1
#
_entry.id   AF-A0AA42ZNK3-F1
#
_cell.length_a   1.000
_cell.length_b   1.000
_cell.length_c   1.000
_cell.angle_alpha   90.00
_cell.angle_beta   90.00
_cell.angle_gamma   90.00
#
_symmetry.space_group_name_H-M   'P 1'
#
loop_
_entity.id
_entity.type
_entity.pdbx_description
1 polymer ?
#
loop_
_entity_poly.entity_id
_entity_poly.type
_entity_poly.pdbx_seq_one_letter_code
_entity_poly.pdbx_strand_id
1 'polypeptide(L)'
;SQGDAARLDEELAAAQRETEQRTAALAEARAGQQAAEVQAAEAAEVQAAEAAALAGELEAARRQIEGLTVTAQASQGDAARLDEELAAARRETERTTAALAEARAGQQAAEAQAAEAAALAREPAKTMQFTQTASEEPTSATAHTKLSSPKSETNKLIERGDRFLELGDIAAARLFYELALDRGNFQAATAVGKTYDPVYLGELGILGAPANPGKAMENYKRAIEAGDDEAVLRLKALRSWLAR
;
A
#
# COMPACT_ATOMS: atom_id res chain seq x y z
N SER A 1 -9.39 -45.69 -91.96
CA SER A 1 -8.71 -46.81 -91.28
C SER A 1 -7.37 -46.42 -90.67
N GLN A 2 -6.35 -45.96 -91.43
CA GLN A 2 -5.06 -45.54 -90.82
C GLN A 2 -5.12 -44.19 -90.09
N GLY A 3 -5.88 -43.21 -90.61
CA GLY A 3 -6.02 -41.89 -89.95
C GLY A 3 -6.85 -41.94 -88.65
N ASP A 4 -7.82 -42.84 -88.57
CA ASP A 4 -8.68 -43.00 -87.39
C ASP A 4 -7.91 -43.63 -86.22
N ALA A 5 -6.99 -44.56 -86.48
CA ALA A 5 -6.12 -45.17 -85.48
C ALA A 5 -5.14 -44.15 -84.87
N ALA A 6 -4.49 -43.33 -85.72
CA ALA A 6 -3.57 -42.30 -85.24
C ALA A 6 -4.26 -41.24 -84.36
N ARG A 7 -5.51 -40.90 -84.67
CA ARG A 7 -6.32 -39.97 -83.87
C ARG A 7 -6.69 -40.55 -82.50
N LEU A 8 -7.06 -41.83 -82.45
CA LEU A 8 -7.35 -42.52 -81.20
C LEU A 8 -6.11 -42.66 -80.30
N ASP A 9 -4.94 -42.90 -80.89
CA ASP A 9 -3.67 -42.97 -80.15
C ASP A 9 -3.29 -41.59 -79.58
N GLU A 10 -3.53 -40.51 -80.31
CA GLU A 10 -3.30 -39.13 -79.84
C GLU A 10 -4.28 -38.73 -78.72
N GLU A 11 -5.56 -39.08 -78.85
CA GLU A 11 -6.59 -38.87 -77.81
C GLU A 11 -6.28 -39.67 -76.55
N LEU A 12 -5.80 -40.92 -76.67
CA LEU A 12 -5.38 -41.74 -75.53
C LEU A 12 -4.14 -41.14 -74.85
N ALA A 13 -3.15 -40.70 -75.61
CA ALA A 13 -1.96 -40.04 -75.06
C ALA A 13 -2.30 -38.71 -74.36
N ALA A 14 -3.26 -37.95 -74.89
CA ALA A 14 -3.75 -36.73 -74.25
C ALA A 14 -4.47 -37.03 -72.93
N ALA A 15 -5.35 -38.04 -72.90
CA ALA A 15 -6.05 -38.47 -71.69
C ALA A 15 -5.05 -38.99 -70.62
N GLN A 16 -4.02 -39.74 -71.03
CA GLN A 16 -2.95 -40.18 -70.13
C GLN A 16 -2.21 -38.99 -69.51
N ARG A 17 -1.79 -38.01 -70.31
CA ARG A 17 -1.14 -36.78 -69.80
C ARG A 17 -2.05 -36.01 -68.84
N GLU A 18 -3.35 -35.92 -69.13
CA GLU A 18 -4.31 -35.25 -68.26
C GLU A 18 -4.47 -36.00 -66.91
N THR A 19 -4.52 -37.32 -66.93
CA THR A 19 -4.55 -38.12 -65.70
C THR A 19 -3.26 -37.98 -64.90
N GLU A 20 -2.11 -38.02 -65.55
CA GLU A 20 -0.80 -37.81 -64.90
C GLU A 20 -0.73 -36.41 -64.26
N GLN A 21 -1.12 -35.37 -64.99
CA GLN A 21 -1.20 -34.00 -64.47
C GLN A 21 -2.15 -33.88 -63.28
N ARG A 22 -3.34 -34.51 -63.34
CA ARG A 22 -4.29 -34.52 -62.21
C ARG A 22 -3.70 -35.25 -61.00
N THR A 23 -3.05 -36.40 -61.20
CA THR A 23 -2.43 -37.15 -60.09
C THR A 23 -1.25 -36.40 -59.47
N ALA A 24 -0.44 -35.71 -60.28
CA ALA A 24 0.64 -34.85 -59.81
C ALA A 24 0.09 -33.68 -58.98
N ALA A 25 -0.94 -32.98 -59.49
CA ALA A 25 -1.58 -31.88 -58.77
C ALA A 25 -2.20 -32.34 -57.44
N LEU A 26 -2.82 -33.54 -57.40
CA LEU A 26 -3.35 -34.12 -56.16
C LEU A 26 -2.23 -34.51 -55.18
N ALA A 27 -1.10 -35.00 -55.67
CA ALA A 27 0.06 -35.31 -54.84
C ALA A 27 0.68 -34.03 -54.23
N GLU A 28 0.80 -32.96 -55.00
CA GLU A 28 1.26 -31.65 -54.52
C GLU A 28 0.30 -31.05 -53.50
N ALA A 29 -1.01 -31.10 -53.75
CA ALA A 29 -2.02 -30.62 -52.81
C ALA A 29 -1.98 -31.41 -51.49
N ARG A 30 -1.81 -32.74 -51.56
CA ARG A 30 -1.67 -33.59 -50.39
C ARG A 30 -0.39 -33.31 -49.62
N ALA A 31 0.73 -33.09 -50.31
CA ALA A 31 1.99 -32.69 -49.68
C ALA A 31 1.87 -31.32 -48.99
N GLY A 32 1.20 -30.36 -49.62
CA GLY A 32 0.89 -29.06 -49.02
C GLY A 32 0.01 -29.18 -47.78
N GLN A 33 -1.02 -30.02 -47.83
CA GLN A 33 -1.88 -30.29 -46.67
C GLN A 33 -1.09 -30.95 -45.53
N GLN A 34 -0.24 -31.93 -45.82
CA GLN A 34 0.59 -32.59 -44.81
C GLN A 34 1.59 -31.60 -44.18
N ALA A 35 2.20 -30.71 -44.98
CA ALA A 35 3.08 -29.68 -44.45
C ALA A 35 2.33 -28.69 -43.53
N ALA A 36 1.11 -28.29 -43.90
CA ALA A 36 0.26 -27.44 -43.07
C ALA A 36 -0.16 -28.12 -41.76
N GLU A 37 -0.49 -29.41 -41.80
CA GLU A 37 -0.83 -30.21 -40.61
C GLU A 37 0.37 -30.33 -39.65
N VAL A 38 1.58 -30.55 -40.17
CA VAL A 38 2.80 -30.59 -39.36
C VAL A 38 3.08 -29.22 -38.74
N GLN A 39 2.98 -28.14 -39.52
CA GLN A 39 3.16 -26.78 -39.00
C GLN A 39 2.12 -26.42 -37.93
N ALA A 40 0.87 -26.86 -38.10
CA ALA A 40 -0.19 -26.64 -37.12
C ALA A 40 0.05 -27.44 -35.82
N ALA A 41 0.55 -28.67 -35.92
CA ALA A 41 0.91 -29.48 -34.75
C ALA A 41 2.09 -28.87 -33.98
N GLU A 42 3.14 -28.42 -34.67
CA GLU A 42 4.28 -27.74 -34.07
C GLU A 42 3.85 -26.43 -33.38
N ALA A 43 2.99 -25.63 -34.03
CA ALA A 43 2.46 -24.40 -33.44
C ALA A 43 1.61 -24.68 -32.18
N ALA A 44 0.81 -25.74 -32.20
CA ALA A 44 0.01 -26.15 -31.04
C ALA A 44 0.89 -26.61 -29.86
N GLU A 45 2.00 -27.29 -30.13
CA GLU A 45 2.95 -27.71 -29.10
C GLU A 45 3.65 -26.49 -28.45
N VAL A 46 4.08 -25.51 -29.25
CA VAL A 46 4.65 -24.26 -28.73
C VAL A 46 3.63 -23.51 -27.87
N GLN A 47 2.38 -23.39 -28.35
CA GLN A 47 1.31 -22.76 -27.57
C GLN A 47 1.01 -23.50 -26.27
N ALA A 48 1.04 -24.83 -26.28
CA ALA A 48 0.84 -25.64 -25.07
C ALA A 48 1.98 -25.43 -24.06
N ALA A 49 3.23 -25.34 -24.53
CA ALA A 49 4.39 -25.07 -23.68
C ALA A 49 4.32 -23.66 -23.06
N GLU A 50 3.96 -22.64 -23.84
CA GLU A 50 3.75 -21.28 -23.34
C GLU A 50 2.62 -21.21 -22.31
N ALA A 51 1.48 -21.88 -22.58
CA ALA A 51 0.37 -21.94 -21.64
C ALA A 51 0.75 -22.64 -20.32
N ALA A 52 1.55 -23.70 -20.39
CA ALA A 52 2.05 -24.40 -19.21
C ALA A 52 3.02 -23.52 -18.39
N ALA A 53 3.89 -22.74 -19.06
CA ALA A 53 4.79 -21.80 -18.39
C ALA A 53 3.99 -20.71 -17.65
N LEU A 54 3.02 -20.08 -18.31
CA LEU A 54 2.15 -19.07 -17.71
C LEU A 54 1.33 -19.62 -16.54
N ALA A 55 0.85 -20.86 -16.64
CA ALA A 55 0.15 -21.52 -15.54
C ALA A 55 1.07 -21.73 -14.32
N GLY A 56 2.34 -22.09 -14.56
CA GLY A 56 3.36 -22.20 -13.51
C GLY A 56 3.65 -20.86 -12.81
N GLU A 57 3.79 -19.78 -13.57
CA GLU A 57 3.97 -18.43 -13.02
C GLU A 57 2.75 -17.97 -12.20
N LEU A 58 1.54 -18.26 -12.67
CA LEU A 58 0.30 -17.91 -11.96
C LEU A 58 0.18 -18.65 -10.63
N GLU A 59 0.54 -19.93 -10.58
CA GLU A 59 0.58 -20.70 -9.33
C GLU A 59 1.68 -20.21 -8.38
N ALA A 60 2.85 -19.81 -8.90
CA ALA A 60 3.89 -19.19 -8.08
C ALA A 60 3.42 -17.87 -7.47
N ALA A 61 2.77 -17.00 -8.26
CA ALA A 61 2.19 -15.75 -7.79
C ALA A 61 1.11 -15.97 -6.73
N ARG A 62 0.24 -16.97 -6.90
CA ARG A 62 -0.77 -17.35 -5.90
C ARG A 62 -0.16 -17.73 -4.56
N ARG A 63 0.89 -18.57 -4.57
CA ARG A 63 1.61 -18.95 -3.34
C ARG A 63 2.26 -17.75 -2.65
N GLN A 64 2.78 -16.81 -3.42
CA GLN A 64 3.34 -15.57 -2.88
C GLN A 64 2.27 -14.72 -2.19
N ILE A 65 1.10 -14.55 -2.81
CA ILE A 65 -0.04 -13.82 -2.22
C ILE A 65 -0.51 -14.50 -0.92
N GLU A 66 -0.60 -15.83 -0.90
CA GLU A 66 -0.95 -16.59 0.30
C GLU A 66 0.07 -16.35 1.44
N GLY A 67 1.37 -16.39 1.14
CA GLY A 67 2.43 -16.09 2.11
C GLY A 67 2.37 -14.66 2.65
N LEU A 68 2.10 -13.68 1.79
CA LEU A 68 1.88 -12.28 2.21
C LEU A 68 0.65 -12.14 3.10
N THR A 69 -0.43 -12.88 2.79
CA THR A 69 -1.67 -12.86 3.58
C THR A 69 -1.44 -13.39 4.99
N VAL A 70 -0.72 -14.51 5.13
CA VAL A 70 -0.37 -15.08 6.45
C VAL A 70 0.50 -14.09 7.25
N THR A 71 1.46 -13.44 6.59
CA THR A 71 2.32 -12.43 7.24
C THR A 71 1.52 -11.22 7.70
N ALA A 72 0.59 -10.74 6.87
CA ALA A 72 -0.32 -9.64 7.22
C ALA A 72 -1.18 -10.01 8.44
N GLN A 73 -1.77 -11.21 8.47
CA GLN A 73 -2.56 -11.69 9.61
C GLN A 73 -1.73 -11.77 10.91
N ALA A 74 -0.48 -12.24 10.83
CA ALA A 74 0.42 -12.27 11.98
C ALA A 74 0.68 -10.85 12.53
N SER A 75 1.01 -9.90 11.65
CA SER A 75 1.23 -8.50 12.05
C SER A 75 -0.03 -7.83 12.63
N GLN A 76 -1.22 -8.17 12.15
CA GLN A 76 -2.49 -7.70 12.74
C GLN A 76 -2.69 -8.24 14.16
N GLY A 77 -2.35 -9.51 14.40
CA GLY A 77 -2.37 -10.11 15.73
C GLY A 77 -1.42 -9.44 16.71
N ASP A 78 -0.20 -9.13 16.26
CA ASP A 78 0.77 -8.40 17.08
C ASP A 78 0.32 -6.96 17.38
N ALA A 79 -0.28 -6.27 16.40
CA ALA A 79 -0.86 -4.95 16.61
C ALA A 79 -1.99 -4.97 17.66
N ALA A 80 -2.89 -5.96 17.58
CA ALA A 80 -3.98 -6.12 18.54
C ALA A 80 -3.47 -6.36 19.97
N ARG A 81 -2.39 -7.14 20.13
CA ARG A 81 -1.75 -7.34 21.44
C ARG A 81 -1.16 -6.04 21.99
N LEU A 82 -0.47 -5.27 21.16
CA LEU A 82 0.11 -3.99 21.58
C LEU A 82 -0.97 -2.99 21.99
N ASP A 83 -2.11 -2.96 21.31
CA ASP A 83 -3.25 -2.12 21.68
C ASP A 83 -3.83 -2.52 23.05
N GLU A 84 -3.92 -3.82 23.34
CA GLU A 84 -4.39 -4.32 24.63
C GLU A 84 -3.40 -4.02 25.77
N GLU A 85 -2.10 -4.18 25.54
CA GLU A 85 -1.04 -3.79 26.49
C GLU A 85 -1.07 -2.29 26.78
N LEU A 86 -1.25 -1.46 25.74
CA LEU A 86 -1.35 -0.01 25.91
C LEU A 86 -2.60 0.38 26.70
N ALA A 87 -3.74 -0.28 26.45
CA ALA A 87 -4.96 -0.07 27.21
C ALA A 87 -4.79 -0.48 28.69
N ALA A 88 -4.10 -1.58 28.96
CA ALA A 88 -3.77 -2.01 30.33
C ALA A 88 -2.88 -0.98 31.04
N ALA A 89 -1.82 -0.51 30.38
CA ALA A 89 -0.93 0.52 30.92
C ALA A 89 -1.65 1.84 31.21
N ARG A 90 -2.59 2.25 30.35
CA ARG A 90 -3.46 3.42 30.59
C ARG A 90 -4.32 3.26 31.84
N ARG A 91 -4.97 2.10 32.01
CA ARG A 91 -5.79 1.81 33.21
C ARG A 91 -4.96 1.84 34.48
N GLU A 92 -3.72 1.34 34.43
CA GLU A 92 -2.81 1.39 35.57
C GLU A 92 -2.38 2.83 35.90
N THR A 93 -2.10 3.64 34.87
CA THR A 93 -1.82 5.07 35.03
C THR A 93 -3.03 5.81 35.63
N GLU A 94 -4.25 5.49 35.21
CA GLU A 94 -5.48 6.09 35.76
C GLU A 94 -5.69 5.70 37.23
N ARG A 95 -5.44 4.44 37.60
CA ARG A 95 -5.51 4.01 39.02
C ARG A 95 -4.48 4.70 39.89
N THR A 96 -3.23 4.79 39.43
CA THR A 96 -2.15 5.42 40.21
C THR A 96 -2.38 6.92 40.37
N THR A 97 -2.86 7.60 39.33
CA THR A 97 -3.20 9.03 39.40
C THR A 97 -4.43 9.28 40.29
N ALA A 98 -5.45 8.43 40.26
CA ALA A 98 -6.59 8.51 41.17
C ALA A 98 -6.17 8.30 42.64
N ALA A 99 -5.36 7.28 42.93
CA ALA A 99 -4.86 7.03 44.29
C ALA A 99 -4.01 8.20 44.82
N LEU A 100 -3.18 8.82 43.97
CA LEU A 100 -2.40 10.00 44.34
C LEU A 100 -3.30 11.21 44.65
N ALA A 101 -4.37 11.39 43.88
CA ALA A 101 -5.35 12.46 44.09
C ALA A 101 -6.10 12.29 45.43
N GLU A 102 -6.52 11.07 45.75
CA GLU A 102 -7.17 10.74 47.03
C GLU A 102 -6.21 10.98 48.22
N ALA A 103 -4.96 10.54 48.12
CA ALA A 103 -3.95 10.77 49.15
C ALA A 103 -3.70 12.26 49.40
N ARG A 104 -3.64 13.06 48.32
CA ARG A 104 -3.47 14.52 48.40
C ARG A 104 -4.68 15.20 49.03
N ALA A 105 -5.90 14.78 48.67
CA ALA A 105 -7.12 15.29 49.29
C ALA A 105 -7.17 15.00 50.80
N GLY A 106 -6.73 13.80 51.21
CA GLY A 106 -6.58 13.43 52.62
C GLY A 106 -5.57 14.31 53.37
N GLN A 107 -4.40 14.58 52.79
CA GLN A 107 -3.42 15.51 53.37
C GLN A 107 -3.97 16.93 53.52
N GLN A 108 -4.65 17.47 52.49
CA GLN A 108 -5.23 18.81 52.55
C GLN A 108 -6.34 18.93 53.61
N ALA A 109 -7.15 17.89 53.78
CA ALA A 109 -8.18 17.86 54.83
C ALA A 109 -7.56 17.84 56.24
N ALA A 110 -6.47 17.08 56.43
CA ALA A 110 -5.75 17.04 57.70
C ALA A 110 -5.06 18.38 58.02
N GLU A 111 -4.45 19.03 57.02
CA GLU A 111 -3.86 20.37 57.16
C GLU A 111 -4.91 21.43 57.49
N ALA A 112 -6.09 21.37 56.86
CA ALA A 112 -7.19 22.29 57.15
C ALA A 112 -7.70 22.14 58.59
N GLN A 113 -7.87 20.90 59.07
CA GLN A 113 -8.26 20.64 60.45
C GLN A 113 -7.20 21.08 61.47
N ALA A 114 -5.91 20.89 61.15
CA ALA A 114 -4.81 21.37 61.99
C ALA A 114 -4.73 22.90 62.03
N ALA A 115 -4.99 23.58 60.90
CA ALA A 115 -5.05 25.03 60.82
C ALA A 115 -6.25 25.62 61.58
N GLU A 116 -7.41 24.98 61.53
CA GLU A 116 -8.62 25.40 62.26
C GLU A 116 -8.49 25.16 63.77
N ALA A 117 -7.88 24.04 64.19
CA ALA A 117 -7.53 23.79 65.58
C ALA A 117 -6.48 24.79 66.11
N ALA A 118 -5.53 25.22 65.27
CA ALA A 118 -4.56 26.26 65.62
C ALA A 118 -5.18 27.68 65.65
N ALA A 119 -6.22 27.94 64.85
CA ALA A 119 -6.93 29.22 64.82
C ALA A 119 -7.85 29.42 66.04
N LEU A 120 -8.50 28.36 66.53
CA LEU A 120 -9.32 28.40 67.75
C LEU A 120 -8.50 28.58 69.05
N ALA A 121 -7.17 28.43 68.99
CA ALA A 121 -6.27 28.54 70.14
C ALA A 121 -5.53 29.90 70.24
N ARG A 122 -5.78 30.88 69.37
CA ARG A 122 -5.04 32.17 69.35
C ARG A 122 -5.93 33.41 69.48
N GLU A 123 -5.96 34.00 70.67
CA GLU A 123 -6.15 35.46 70.86
C GLU A 123 -4.83 36.23 70.57
N PRO A 124 -4.87 37.54 70.25
CA PRO A 124 -3.84 38.17 69.44
C PRO A 124 -2.68 38.71 70.29
N ALA A 125 -1.47 38.23 70.00
CA ALA A 125 -0.24 38.90 70.41
C ALA A 125 0.65 39.14 69.19
N LYS A 126 0.78 40.41 68.82
CA LYS A 126 1.94 40.93 68.06
C LYS A 126 3.22 40.47 68.78
N THR A 127 4.23 40.01 68.04
CA THR A 127 5.58 40.60 67.95
C THR A 127 6.48 39.75 67.03
N MET A 128 7.50 40.44 66.53
CA MET A 128 8.45 40.21 65.45
C MET A 128 9.35 38.95 65.48
N GLN A 129 9.82 38.65 64.25
CA GLN A 129 11.19 38.32 63.81
C GLN A 129 11.86 36.97 64.15
N PHE A 130 12.17 36.30 63.03
CA PHE A 130 13.44 35.69 62.60
C PHE A 130 13.90 34.38 63.25
N THR A 131 13.91 33.32 62.45
CA THR A 131 15.06 32.40 62.33
C THR A 131 15.16 31.84 60.91
N GLN A 132 16.41 31.80 60.46
CA GLN A 132 16.97 31.29 59.21
C GLN A 132 17.04 29.74 59.24
N THR A 133 17.04 29.07 58.07
CA THR A 133 17.99 27.99 57.62
C THR A 133 17.33 26.96 56.69
N ALA A 134 18.11 26.53 55.68
CA ALA A 134 17.99 25.36 54.78
C ALA A 134 16.93 25.46 53.66
N SER A 135 17.32 25.71 52.40
CA SER A 135 17.98 24.78 51.46
C SER A 135 17.14 23.53 51.19
N GLU A 136 16.44 23.53 50.06
CA GLU A 136 16.48 22.44 49.07
C GLU A 136 15.74 22.89 47.80
N GLU A 137 16.50 23.07 46.72
CA GLU A 137 15.97 23.15 45.36
C GLU A 137 15.25 21.84 45.04
N PRO A 138 14.03 21.87 44.47
CA PRO A 138 13.50 20.68 43.84
C PRO A 138 14.25 20.50 42.52
N THR A 139 15.29 19.66 42.55
CA THR A 139 15.84 19.02 41.36
C THR A 139 14.72 18.17 40.75
N SER A 140 14.00 18.74 39.79
CA SER A 140 13.04 18.02 38.98
C SER A 140 13.83 17.26 37.90
N ALA A 141 14.29 16.07 38.26
CA ALA A 141 14.89 15.11 37.35
C ALA A 141 14.07 13.82 37.37
N THR A 142 13.17 13.67 36.38
CA THR A 142 12.71 12.45 35.69
C THR A 142 11.32 12.74 35.09
N ALA A 143 11.01 12.49 33.81
CA ALA A 143 11.67 11.71 32.78
C ALA A 143 11.40 12.38 31.43
N HIS A 144 12.42 12.45 30.58
CA HIS A 144 12.26 12.78 29.18
C HIS A 144 11.54 11.61 28.48
N THR A 145 10.21 11.58 28.51
CA THR A 145 9.49 11.05 27.35
C THR A 145 9.87 11.99 26.22
N LYS A 146 10.64 11.51 25.24
CA LYS A 146 10.89 12.26 24.00
C LYS A 146 9.52 12.63 23.44
N LEU A 147 9.05 13.84 23.71
CA LEU A 147 7.95 14.47 23.02
C LEU A 147 8.44 14.60 21.57
N SER A 148 8.20 13.56 20.77
CA SER A 148 8.36 13.65 19.33
C SER A 148 7.54 14.86 18.90
N SER A 149 8.20 15.85 18.30
CA SER A 149 7.49 17.01 17.79
C SER A 149 6.40 16.54 16.80
N PRO A 150 5.29 17.30 16.63
CA PRO A 150 4.24 16.93 15.69
C PRO A 150 4.77 16.58 14.28
N LYS A 151 5.82 17.29 13.85
CA LYS A 151 6.55 17.02 12.59
C LYS A 151 7.24 15.65 12.57
N SER A 152 7.83 15.22 13.69
CA SER A 152 8.40 13.87 13.83
C SER A 152 7.33 12.78 13.78
N GLU A 153 6.14 13.06 14.29
CA GLU A 153 5.04 12.09 14.28
C GLU A 153 4.43 11.94 12.89
N THR A 154 4.22 13.04 12.17
CA THR A 154 3.73 13.00 10.79
C THR A 154 4.73 12.35 9.83
N ASN A 155 6.03 12.50 10.05
CA ASN A 155 7.04 11.84 9.23
C ASN A 155 7.00 10.31 9.40
N LYS A 156 6.77 9.81 10.63
CA LYS A 156 6.58 8.38 10.87
C LYS A 156 5.34 7.82 10.16
N LEU A 157 4.31 8.64 9.99
CA LEU A 157 3.13 8.26 9.21
C LEU A 157 3.47 8.15 7.72
N ILE A 158 4.22 9.12 7.17
CA ILE A 158 4.73 9.03 5.79
C ILE A 158 5.56 7.76 5.59
N GLU A 159 6.55 7.51 6.45
CA GLU A 159 7.40 6.32 6.37
C GLU A 159 6.59 5.01 6.42
N ARG A 160 5.53 4.96 7.23
CA ARG A 160 4.62 3.81 7.25
C ARG A 160 3.85 3.68 5.95
N GLY A 161 3.32 4.80 5.43
CA GLY A 161 2.64 4.82 4.14
C GLY A 161 3.55 4.34 3.00
N ASP A 162 4.80 4.77 2.98
CA ASP A 162 5.80 4.38 1.98
C ASP A 162 6.04 2.87 2.00
N ARG A 163 6.18 2.26 3.19
CA ARG A 163 6.31 0.80 3.31
C ARG A 163 5.09 0.04 2.78
N PHE A 164 3.88 0.54 3.01
CA PHE A 164 2.69 -0.09 2.43
C PHE A 164 2.62 0.09 0.92
N LEU A 165 3.07 1.24 0.42
CA LEU A 165 3.14 1.52 -1.01
C LEU A 165 4.15 0.58 -1.71
N GLU A 166 5.31 0.34 -1.11
CA GLU A 166 6.31 -0.63 -1.57
C GLU A 166 5.77 -2.07 -1.60
N LEU A 167 4.92 -2.43 -0.65
CA LEU A 167 4.22 -3.72 -0.61
C LEU A 167 3.05 -3.82 -1.59
N GLY A 168 2.71 -2.72 -2.29
CA GLY A 168 1.57 -2.64 -3.19
C GLY A 168 0.21 -2.48 -2.50
N ASP A 169 0.17 -2.32 -1.18
CA ASP A 169 -1.07 -2.07 -0.44
C ASP A 169 -1.43 -0.58 -0.51
N ILE A 170 -2.09 -0.21 -1.60
CA ILE A 170 -2.52 1.16 -1.87
C ILE A 170 -3.52 1.67 -0.84
N ALA A 171 -4.38 0.78 -0.31
CA ALA A 171 -5.41 1.17 0.65
C ALA A 171 -4.79 1.54 2.00
N ALA A 172 -3.86 0.72 2.51
CA ALA A 172 -3.14 1.01 3.73
C ALA A 172 -2.23 2.23 3.57
N ALA A 173 -1.46 2.32 2.48
CA ALA A 173 -0.58 3.45 2.21
C ALA A 173 -1.34 4.78 2.26
N ARG A 174 -2.48 4.84 1.57
CA ARG A 174 -3.36 6.01 1.52
C ARG A 174 -3.83 6.44 2.91
N LEU A 175 -4.23 5.51 3.76
CA LEU A 175 -4.70 5.82 5.12
C LEU A 175 -3.62 6.54 5.94
N PHE A 176 -2.36 6.08 5.85
CA PHE A 176 -1.27 6.72 6.57
C PHE A 176 -0.92 8.10 6.02
N TYR A 177 -0.97 8.28 4.69
CA TYR A 177 -0.75 9.58 4.07
C TYR A 177 -1.88 10.58 4.36
N GLU A 178 -3.15 10.14 4.32
CA GLU A 178 -4.30 10.97 4.69
C GLU A 178 -4.21 11.39 6.17
N LEU A 179 -3.81 10.48 7.07
CA LEU A 179 -3.59 10.82 8.48
C LEU A 179 -2.44 11.82 8.69
N ALA A 180 -1.38 11.76 7.87
CA ALA A 180 -0.29 12.73 7.91
C ALA A 180 -0.76 14.12 7.42
N LEU A 181 -1.59 14.16 6.37
CA LEU A 181 -2.24 15.39 5.90
C LEU A 181 -3.13 16.02 6.97
N ASP A 182 -3.99 15.23 7.60
CA ASP A 182 -4.92 15.70 8.63
C ASP A 182 -4.20 16.27 9.85
N ARG A 183 -2.96 15.83 10.10
CA ARG A 183 -2.07 16.33 11.16
C ARG A 183 -1.19 17.50 10.71
N GLY A 184 -1.46 18.09 9.55
CA GLY A 184 -0.83 19.32 9.06
C GLY A 184 0.45 19.13 8.25
N ASN A 185 0.82 17.89 7.89
CA ASN A 185 1.93 17.67 6.98
C ASN A 185 1.46 17.71 5.53
N PHE A 186 1.37 18.91 4.96
CA PHE A 186 0.92 19.12 3.58
C PHE A 186 1.81 18.44 2.52
N GLN A 187 3.05 18.06 2.85
CA GLN A 187 3.91 17.28 1.95
C GLN A 187 3.35 15.87 1.68
N ALA A 188 2.46 15.38 2.55
CA ALA A 188 1.71 14.13 2.34
C ALA A 188 0.71 14.22 1.18
N ALA A 189 0.35 15.42 0.71
CA ALA A 189 -0.63 15.62 -0.36
C ALA A 189 -0.21 14.93 -1.67
N THR A 190 1.06 15.00 -2.02
CA THR A 190 1.60 14.32 -3.21
C THR A 190 1.49 12.81 -3.06
N ALA A 191 1.79 12.29 -1.88
CA ALA A 191 1.69 10.86 -1.59
C ALA A 191 0.24 10.37 -1.66
N VAL A 192 -0.73 11.10 -1.09
CA VAL A 192 -2.16 10.80 -1.25
C VAL A 192 -2.56 10.83 -2.73
N GLY A 193 -2.15 11.87 -3.46
CA GLY A 193 -2.44 12.01 -4.89
C GLY A 193 -1.97 10.81 -5.71
N LYS A 194 -0.74 10.36 -5.47
CA LYS A 194 -0.14 9.16 -6.09
C LYS A 194 -0.99 7.90 -5.89
N THR A 195 -1.55 7.69 -4.69
CA THR A 195 -2.41 6.51 -4.42
C THR A 195 -3.74 6.50 -5.18
N TYR A 196 -4.16 7.64 -5.74
CA TYR A 196 -5.37 7.76 -6.55
C TYR A 196 -5.05 7.90 -8.05
N ASP A 197 -3.78 8.08 -8.42
CA ASP A 197 -3.36 8.42 -9.78
C ASP A 197 -3.20 7.15 -10.64
N PRO A 198 -4.04 6.93 -11.67
CA PRO A 198 -3.93 5.76 -12.53
C PRO A 198 -2.61 5.69 -13.32
N VAL A 199 -1.97 6.84 -13.61
CA VAL A 199 -0.68 6.87 -14.31
C VAL A 199 0.41 6.35 -13.40
N TYR A 200 0.47 6.86 -12.17
CA TYR A 200 1.46 6.44 -11.18
C TYR A 200 1.27 4.97 -10.77
N LEU A 201 0.03 4.53 -10.55
CA LEU A 201 -0.26 3.14 -10.23
C LEU A 201 0.10 2.20 -11.39
N GLY A 202 -0.14 2.63 -12.64
CA GLY A 202 0.31 1.92 -13.83
C GLY A 202 1.83 1.82 -13.94
N GLU A 203 2.58 2.87 -13.61
CA GLU A 203 4.05 2.86 -13.54
C GLU A 203 4.58 1.85 -12.51
N LEU A 204 3.85 1.66 -11.39
CA LEU A 204 4.18 0.66 -10.37
C LEU A 204 3.73 -0.77 -10.72
N GLY A 205 3.06 -0.97 -11.87
CA GLY A 205 2.50 -2.26 -12.25
C GLY A 205 1.29 -2.71 -11.40
N ILE A 206 0.69 -1.80 -10.65
CA ILE A 206 -0.44 -2.10 -9.75
C ILE A 206 -1.73 -1.99 -10.55
N LEU A 207 -2.26 -3.14 -10.95
CA LEU A 207 -3.51 -3.25 -11.71
C LEU A 207 -4.69 -3.54 -10.77
N GLY A 208 -5.81 -2.82 -10.95
CA GLY A 208 -7.05 -3.06 -10.22
C GLY A 208 -7.21 -2.31 -8.88
N ALA A 209 -6.22 -1.54 -8.44
CA ALA A 209 -6.39 -0.63 -7.30
C ALA A 209 -7.44 0.46 -7.62
N PRO A 210 -8.27 0.89 -6.64
CA PRO A 210 -9.31 1.88 -6.86
C PRO A 210 -8.71 3.27 -7.06
N ALA A 211 -8.28 3.54 -8.30
CA ALA A 211 -7.81 4.83 -8.77
C ALA A 211 -8.98 5.82 -8.87
N ASN A 212 -8.68 7.10 -8.65
CA ASN A 212 -9.63 8.20 -8.82
C ASN A 212 -8.88 9.44 -9.34
N PRO A 213 -8.87 9.67 -10.67
CA PRO A 213 -8.17 10.80 -11.27
C PRO A 213 -8.56 12.16 -10.69
N GLY A 214 -9.85 12.33 -10.34
CA GLY A 214 -10.35 13.58 -9.74
C GLY A 214 -9.70 13.86 -8.39
N LYS A 215 -9.70 12.86 -7.50
CA LYS A 215 -9.04 12.96 -6.19
C LYS A 215 -7.52 13.14 -6.31
N ALA A 216 -6.88 12.47 -7.26
CA ALA A 216 -5.46 12.65 -7.53
C ALA A 216 -5.15 14.11 -7.90
N MET A 217 -5.93 14.69 -8.83
CA MET A 217 -5.79 16.10 -9.22
C MET A 217 -6.00 17.07 -8.06
N GLU A 218 -7.01 16.85 -7.22
CA GLU A 218 -7.28 17.70 -6.04
C GLU A 218 -6.10 17.70 -5.06
N ASN A 219 -5.57 16.51 -4.75
CA ASN A 219 -4.44 16.39 -3.85
C ASN A 219 -3.15 16.97 -4.45
N TYR A 220 -2.90 16.79 -5.74
CA TYR A 220 -1.76 17.44 -6.40
C TYR A 220 -1.88 18.96 -6.39
N LYS A 221 -3.07 19.53 -6.59
CA LYS A 221 -3.26 20.99 -6.46
C LYS A 221 -2.91 21.48 -5.05
N ARG A 222 -3.39 20.79 -4.01
CA ARG A 222 -3.04 21.10 -2.61
C ARG A 222 -1.54 21.00 -2.34
N ALA A 223 -0.89 19.99 -2.90
CA ALA A 223 0.56 19.82 -2.79
C ALA A 223 1.34 20.97 -3.46
N ILE A 224 0.89 21.42 -4.64
CA ILE A 224 1.47 22.57 -5.35
C ILE A 224 1.30 23.85 -4.53
N GLU A 225 0.13 24.06 -3.90
CA GLU A 225 -0.10 25.19 -2.98
C GLU A 225 0.85 25.15 -1.77
N ALA A 226 1.28 23.95 -1.35
CA ALA A 226 2.27 23.74 -0.30
C ALA A 226 3.74 23.82 -0.80
N GLY A 227 3.97 24.06 -2.10
CA GLY A 227 5.30 24.21 -2.69
C GLY A 227 5.98 22.90 -3.11
N ASP A 228 5.21 21.84 -3.37
CA ASP A 228 5.75 20.57 -3.88
C ASP A 228 5.83 20.56 -5.42
N ASP A 229 7.06 20.58 -5.94
CA ASP A 229 7.34 20.56 -7.37
C ASP A 229 7.01 19.21 -8.02
N GLU A 230 7.09 18.09 -7.28
CA GLU A 230 6.77 16.77 -7.84
C GLU A 230 5.29 16.70 -8.25
N ALA A 231 4.42 17.31 -7.44
CA ALA A 231 2.99 17.38 -7.72
C ALA A 231 2.68 18.09 -9.04
N VAL A 232 3.49 19.08 -9.46
CA VAL A 232 3.34 19.74 -10.76
C VAL A 232 3.55 18.74 -11.90
N LEU A 233 4.61 17.94 -11.82
CA LEU A 233 4.95 16.93 -12.82
C LEU A 233 3.86 15.84 -12.89
N ARG A 234 3.43 15.35 -11.74
CA ARG A 234 2.39 14.32 -11.64
C ARG A 234 1.04 14.80 -12.16
N LEU A 235 0.63 16.02 -11.80
CA LEU A 235 -0.60 16.63 -12.32
C LEU A 235 -0.56 16.79 -13.85
N LYS A 236 0.60 17.14 -14.41
CA LYS A 236 0.77 17.24 -15.87
C LYS A 236 0.62 15.88 -16.54
N ALA A 237 1.28 14.84 -16.02
CA ALA A 237 1.19 13.48 -16.55
C ALA A 237 -0.25 12.96 -16.52
N LEU A 238 -0.95 13.14 -15.40
CA LEU A 238 -2.35 12.75 -15.24
C LEU A 238 -3.28 13.46 -16.23
N ARG A 239 -3.10 14.76 -16.46
CA ARG A 239 -3.88 15.51 -17.46
C ARG A 239 -3.64 15.01 -18.88
N SER A 240 -2.39 14.71 -19.23
CA SER A 240 -2.06 14.14 -20.54
C SER A 240 -2.59 12.72 -20.72
N TRP A 241 -2.78 11.96 -19.64
CA TRP A 241 -3.46 10.67 -19.68
C TRP A 241 -4.97 10.81 -19.87
N LEU A 242 -5.61 11.76 -19.17
CA LEU A 242 -7.05 12.04 -19.31
C LEU A 242 -7.45 12.61 -20.67
N ALA A 243 -6.50 13.21 -21.40
CA ALA A 243 -6.75 13.79 -22.72
C ALA A 243 -6.54 12.81 -23.89
N ARG A 244 -6.12 11.58 -23.60
CA ARG A 244 -5.96 10.50 -24.59
C ARG A 244 -7.23 9.66 -24.66
#